data_AF-A0A934CBB4-F1
#
_entry.id   AF-A0A934CBB4-F1
#
_cell.length_a   1.000
_cell.length_b   1.000
_cell.length_c   1.000
_cell.angle_alpha   90.00
_cell.angle_beta   90.00
_cell.angle_gamma   90.00
#
_symmetry.space_group_name_H-M   'P 1'
#
loop_
_entity.id
_entity.type
_entity.pdbx_description
1 polymer ?
#
loop_
_entity_poly.entity_id
_entity_poly.type
_entity_poly.pdbx_seq_one_letter_code
_entity_poly.pdbx_strand_id
1 'polypeptide(L)'
;MSNSLRKQIYNNFKSKETDELVEIWQKNDRTKWSEDAFSVIQEILQERLGELPPQNAPILEHEDTECENDEDKTDFVFLMDDENLPEFYNPYEVLQLENWLNKAAVASIVASVVSSLIVLPQAHRIILSYFMGDTSKNFIAWLITVVFFIFGVGLQSIIIYFPLKALGSDLL
;
A
#
# COMPACT_ATOMS: atom_id res chain seq x y z
N MET A 1 -26.10 16.46 25.33
CA MET A 1 -24.68 16.15 25.03
C MET A 1 -24.20 16.70 23.68
N SER A 2 -25.06 17.23 22.79
CA SER A 2 -24.66 17.83 21.50
C SER A 2 -23.90 19.17 21.61
N ASN A 3 -24.20 19.98 22.64
CA ASN A 3 -23.60 21.31 22.80
C ASN A 3 -22.07 21.30 23.04
N SER A 4 -21.49 20.22 23.56
CA SER A 4 -20.04 20.12 23.75
C SER A 4 -19.31 19.91 22.44
N LEU A 5 -19.87 19.09 21.54
CA LEU A 5 -19.28 18.79 20.23
C LEU A 5 -19.33 20.01 19.31
N ARG A 6 -20.48 20.71 19.24
CA ARG A 6 -20.62 21.96 18.48
C ARG A 6 -19.61 23.03 18.92
N LYS A 7 -19.35 23.16 20.23
CA LYS A 7 -18.35 24.11 20.77
C LYS A 7 -16.93 23.75 20.38
N GLN A 8 -16.58 22.46 20.37
CA GLN A 8 -15.26 22.01 19.91
C GLN A 8 -15.06 22.33 18.43
N ILE A 9 -16.07 22.02 17.60
CA ILE A 9 -16.07 22.35 16.18
C ILE A 9 -15.91 23.86 15.97
N TYR A 10 -16.65 24.70 16.71
CA TYR A 10 -16.53 26.16 16.64
C TYR A 10 -15.13 26.65 16.98
N ASN A 11 -14.52 26.14 18.06
CA ASN A 11 -13.15 26.53 18.42
C ASN A 11 -12.12 26.15 17.35
N ASN A 12 -12.29 24.98 16.72
CA ASN A 12 -11.41 24.53 15.64
C ASN A 12 -11.53 25.39 14.38
N PHE A 13 -12.76 25.77 13.99
CA PHE A 13 -12.97 26.63 12.82
C PHE A 13 -12.66 28.11 13.11
N LYS A 14 -12.74 28.55 14.37
CA LYS A 14 -12.41 29.93 14.75
C LYS A 14 -10.94 30.27 14.53
N SER A 15 -10.03 29.30 14.59
CA SER A 15 -8.61 29.51 14.27
C SER A 15 -8.30 29.48 12.78
N LYS A 16 -9.24 29.08 11.92
CA LYS A 16 -9.06 29.03 10.46
C LYS A 16 -9.28 30.39 9.81
N GLU A 17 -8.65 30.58 8.65
CA GLU A 17 -8.79 31.79 7.85
C GLU A 17 -10.19 31.90 7.25
N THR A 18 -10.65 33.14 7.05
CA THR A 18 -12.01 33.38 6.54
C THR A 18 -12.19 32.83 5.13
N ASP A 19 -11.16 32.93 4.29
CA ASP A 19 -11.21 32.48 2.90
C ASP A 19 -11.32 30.94 2.82
N GLU A 20 -10.61 30.22 3.69
CA GLU A 20 -10.72 28.76 3.81
C GLU A 20 -12.15 28.33 4.21
N LEU A 21 -12.76 29.06 5.14
CA LEU A 21 -14.14 28.79 5.56
C LEU A 21 -15.15 29.08 4.43
N VAL A 22 -14.91 30.12 3.62
CA VAL A 22 -15.73 30.42 2.45
C VAL A 22 -15.63 29.31 1.42
N GLU A 23 -14.43 28.79 1.17
CA GLU A 23 -14.23 27.68 0.23
C GLU A 23 -15.00 26.43 0.67
N ILE A 24 -14.88 26.04 1.95
CA ILE A 24 -15.60 24.89 2.50
C ILE A 24 -17.13 25.11 2.39
N TRP A 25 -17.60 26.31 2.71
CA TRP A 25 -19.02 26.69 2.62
C TRP A 25 -19.55 26.60 1.19
N GLN A 26 -18.80 27.13 0.21
CA GLN A 26 -19.16 27.14 -1.20
C GLN A 26 -19.12 25.72 -1.79
N LYS A 27 -18.13 24.91 -1.46
CA LYS A 27 -17.97 23.55 -1.98
C LYS A 27 -19.10 22.59 -1.56
N ASN A 28 -19.73 22.85 -0.41
CA ASN A 28 -20.90 22.12 0.10
C ASN A 28 -20.74 20.58 0.05
N ASP A 29 -19.55 20.11 0.39
CA ASP A 29 -19.21 18.69 0.39
C ASP A 29 -19.76 18.01 1.66
N ARG A 30 -20.93 17.39 1.53
CA ARG A 30 -21.64 16.72 2.62
C ARG A 30 -21.06 15.34 2.95
N THR A 31 -20.14 14.85 2.13
CA THR A 31 -19.41 13.60 2.41
C THR A 31 -18.25 13.83 3.37
N LYS A 32 -17.60 15.00 3.29
CA LYS A 32 -16.47 15.38 4.15
C LYS A 32 -16.88 16.09 5.43
N TRP A 33 -17.92 16.90 5.38
CA TRP A 33 -18.32 17.75 6.49
C TRP A 33 -19.75 17.47 6.94
N SER A 34 -19.93 17.28 8.24
CA SER A 34 -21.23 17.05 8.85
C SER A 34 -22.11 18.31 8.80
N GLU A 35 -23.42 18.13 8.92
CA GLU A 35 -24.38 19.23 8.97
C GLU A 35 -24.10 20.19 10.14
N ASP A 36 -23.68 19.66 11.29
CA ASP A 36 -23.26 20.45 12.45
C ASP A 36 -22.04 21.33 12.13
N ALA A 37 -21.09 20.84 11.32
CA ALA A 37 -19.94 21.62 10.90
C ALA A 37 -20.35 22.79 9.98
N PHE A 38 -21.24 22.56 9.02
CA PHE A 38 -21.78 23.63 8.18
C PHE A 38 -22.55 24.68 8.97
N SER A 39 -23.34 24.28 9.98
CA SER A 39 -24.03 25.22 10.87
C SER A 39 -23.04 26.11 11.64
N VAL A 40 -21.92 25.55 12.07
CA VAL A 40 -20.86 26.29 12.77
C VAL A 40 -20.11 27.23 11.82
N ILE A 41 -19.77 26.77 10.61
CA ILE A 41 -19.11 27.61 9.60
C ILE A 41 -20.00 28.79 9.22
N GLN A 42 -21.30 28.56 9.05
CA GLN A 42 -22.26 29.63 8.78
C GLN A 42 -22.26 30.69 9.88
N GLU A 43 -22.27 30.28 11.16
CA GLU A 43 -22.23 31.19 12.30
C GLU A 43 -20.94 32.05 12.28
N ILE A 44 -19.79 31.42 12.01
CA ILE A 44 -18.49 32.11 11.96
C ILE A 44 -18.39 33.06 10.75
N LEU A 45 -18.83 32.63 9.56
CA LEU A 45 -18.81 33.46 8.36
C LEU A 45 -19.75 34.66 8.51
N GLN A 46 -20.91 34.47 9.13
CA GLN A 46 -21.84 35.56 9.42
C GLN A 46 -21.28 36.54 10.46
N GLU A 47 -20.57 36.05 11.48
CA GLU A 47 -19.88 36.89 12.47
C GLU A 47 -18.76 37.75 11.84
N ARG A 48 -18.05 37.20 10.84
CA ARG A 48 -16.87 37.86 10.21
C ARG A 48 -17.21 38.74 9.01
N LEU A 49 -18.02 38.24 8.09
CA LEU A 49 -18.30 38.89 6.80
C LEU A 49 -19.63 39.66 6.82
N GLY A 50 -20.52 39.37 7.77
CA GLY A 50 -21.87 39.95 7.85
C GLY A 50 -22.85 39.39 6.80
N GLU A 51 -22.38 39.14 5.58
CA GLU A 51 -23.15 38.55 4.48
C GLU A 51 -22.58 37.18 4.07
N LEU A 52 -23.46 36.21 3.88
CA LEU A 52 -23.07 34.84 3.52
C LEU A 52 -22.91 34.72 2.00
N PRO A 53 -21.79 34.16 1.50
CA PRO A 53 -21.64 33.87 0.09
C PRO A 53 -22.63 32.76 -0.36
N PRO A 54 -23.03 32.74 -1.64
CA PRO A 54 -23.92 31.73 -2.17
C PRO A 54 -23.29 30.34 -2.05
N GLN A 55 -24.09 29.35 -1.68
CA GLN A 55 -23.67 27.95 -1.53
C GLN A 55 -23.98 27.15 -2.82
N ASN A 56 -23.06 26.30 -3.26
CA ASN A 56 -23.30 25.41 -4.41
C ASN A 56 -24.20 24.22 -4.04
N ALA A 57 -24.66 23.48 -5.06
CA ALA A 57 -25.45 22.27 -4.85
C ALA A 57 -24.69 21.25 -3.97
N PRO A 58 -25.38 20.54 -3.06
CA PRO A 58 -24.73 19.60 -2.15
C PRO A 58 -24.14 18.42 -2.93
N ILE A 59 -22.87 18.14 -2.68
CA ILE A 59 -22.19 16.95 -3.20
C ILE A 59 -22.49 15.81 -2.22
N LEU A 60 -23.28 14.83 -2.66
CA LEU A 60 -23.76 13.72 -1.81
C LEU A 60 -22.96 12.43 -2.02
N GLU A 61 -22.36 12.26 -3.19
CA GLU A 61 -21.56 11.09 -3.56
C GLU A 61 -20.39 11.60 -4.42
N HIS A 62 -19.18 11.13 -4.13
CA HIS A 62 -18.09 11.24 -5.08
C HIS A 62 -18.31 10.13 -6.10
N GLU A 63 -18.59 10.49 -7.35
CA GLU A 63 -18.49 9.51 -8.44
C GLU A 63 -17.03 9.04 -8.46
N ASP A 64 -16.81 7.81 -7.99
CA ASP A 64 -15.54 7.09 -8.09
C ASP A 64 -15.21 6.90 -9.57
N THR A 65 -14.73 7.97 -10.20
CA THR A 65 -14.14 7.92 -11.52
C THR A 65 -12.76 7.32 -11.32
N GLU A 66 -12.70 5.99 -11.38
CA GLU A 66 -11.47 5.29 -11.70
C GLU A 66 -10.91 5.88 -13.00
N CYS A 67 -9.86 6.69 -12.91
CA CYS A 67 -8.59 6.59 -13.65
C CYS A 67 -7.82 7.93 -13.72
N GLU A 68 -6.51 7.78 -13.57
CA GLU A 68 -5.41 8.62 -14.09
C GLU A 68 -4.94 9.88 -13.33
N ASN A 69 -3.63 9.85 -13.04
CA ASN A 69 -2.68 10.96 -12.86
C ASN A 69 -3.20 12.34 -13.26
N ASP A 70 -3.18 13.30 -12.33
CA ASP A 70 -2.23 14.41 -12.36
C ASP A 70 -2.43 15.36 -11.17
N GLU A 71 -1.29 15.83 -10.65
CA GLU A 71 -1.08 17.14 -10.04
C GLU A 71 -2.09 17.65 -8.98
N ASP A 72 -1.82 17.37 -7.70
CA ASP A 72 -1.85 18.45 -6.71
C ASP A 72 -0.81 18.19 -5.61
N LYS A 73 0.37 18.75 -5.84
CA LYS A 73 1.58 18.59 -5.01
C LYS A 73 1.85 19.84 -4.18
N THR A 74 0.81 20.64 -3.90
CA THR A 74 1.04 22.07 -3.61
C THR A 74 0.81 22.52 -2.18
N ASP A 75 0.40 21.64 -1.26
CA ASP A 75 0.06 22.08 0.11
C ASP A 75 0.89 21.44 1.25
N PHE A 76 1.87 20.59 0.92
CA PHE A 76 2.71 19.91 1.94
C PHE A 76 4.06 20.60 2.22
N VAL A 77 4.35 21.74 1.58
CA VAL A 77 5.68 22.39 1.61
C VAL A 77 5.80 23.50 2.67
N PHE A 78 4.71 23.95 3.30
CA PHE A 78 4.73 25.18 4.12
C PHE A 78 5.16 25.01 5.59
N LEU A 79 5.53 23.80 6.06
CA LEU A 79 5.88 23.56 7.48
C LEU A 79 7.28 22.95 7.69
N MET A 80 8.24 23.22 6.82
CA MET A 80 9.61 22.70 6.95
C MET A 80 10.62 23.84 7.14
N ASP A 81 10.42 24.64 8.18
CA ASP A 81 11.45 25.53 8.76
C ASP A 81 12.02 24.85 10.02
N ASP A 82 12.81 23.79 9.82
CA ASP A 82 13.64 23.19 10.88
C ASP A 82 14.86 22.53 10.23
N GLU A 83 16.04 23.13 10.44
CA GLU A 83 17.32 22.88 9.74
C GLU A 83 17.97 21.51 10.03
N ASN A 84 17.19 20.49 10.40
CA ASN A 84 17.71 19.15 10.65
C ASN A 84 16.65 18.06 10.45
N LEU A 85 15.91 18.14 9.34
CA LEU A 85 15.12 17.00 8.88
C LEU A 85 16.08 15.87 8.50
N PRO A 86 15.86 14.62 8.98
CA PRO A 86 16.58 13.47 8.44
C PRO A 86 16.45 13.53 6.91
N GLU A 87 17.54 13.32 6.17
CA GLU A 87 17.46 13.08 4.73
C GLU A 87 16.62 11.82 4.51
N PHE A 88 15.30 11.98 4.46
CA PHE A 88 14.40 10.90 4.13
C PHE A 88 14.68 10.53 2.68
N TYR A 89 14.92 9.24 2.46
CA TYR A 89 15.13 8.69 1.13
C TYR A 89 14.07 9.20 0.16
N ASN A 90 14.49 9.45 -1.09
CA ASN A 90 13.56 9.86 -2.13
C ASN A 90 12.49 8.76 -2.31
N PRO A 91 11.19 9.03 -2.11
CA PRO A 91 10.14 8.02 -2.16
C PRO A 91 10.04 7.32 -3.53
N TYR A 92 10.44 7.99 -4.61
CA TYR A 92 10.49 7.36 -5.94
C TYR A 92 11.57 6.28 -6.04
N GLU A 93 12.68 6.43 -5.34
CA GLU A 93 13.75 5.42 -5.31
C GLU A 93 13.32 4.19 -4.52
N VAL A 94 12.56 4.38 -3.44
CA VAL A 94 11.98 3.29 -2.63
C VAL A 94 10.99 2.46 -3.46
N LEU A 95 10.09 3.10 -4.20
CA LEU A 95 9.13 2.40 -5.08
C LEU A 95 9.80 1.67 -6.25
N GLN A 96 10.90 2.21 -6.79
CA GLN A 96 11.69 1.51 -7.80
C GLN A 96 12.40 0.28 -7.22
N LEU A 97 12.89 0.39 -5.98
CA LEU A 97 13.53 -0.70 -5.27
C LEU A 97 12.55 -1.85 -5.03
N GLU A 98 11.31 -1.56 -4.61
CA GLU A 98 10.26 -2.56 -4.42
C GLU A 98 10.00 -3.34 -5.73
N ASN A 99 9.80 -2.63 -6.84
CA ASN A 99 9.56 -3.22 -8.14
C ASN A 99 10.75 -4.07 -8.64
N TRP A 100 11.97 -3.61 -8.40
CA TRP A 100 13.18 -4.35 -8.75
C TRP A 100 13.32 -5.61 -7.89
N LEU A 101 13.04 -5.51 -6.59
CA LEU A 101 13.11 -6.63 -5.64
C LEU A 101 12.11 -7.72 -6.00
N ASN A 102 10.88 -7.35 -6.37
CA ASN A 102 9.87 -8.31 -6.81
C ASN A 102 10.28 -9.04 -8.11
N LYS A 103 10.84 -8.31 -9.09
CA LYS A 103 11.39 -8.92 -10.32
C LYS A 103 12.55 -9.87 -10.01
N ALA A 104 13.46 -9.48 -9.12
CA ALA A 104 14.58 -10.31 -8.68
C ALA A 104 14.10 -11.58 -7.95
N ALA A 105 13.04 -11.46 -7.13
CA ALA A 105 12.42 -12.59 -6.44
C ALA A 105 11.91 -13.64 -7.43
N VAL A 106 11.11 -13.21 -8.42
CA VAL A 106 10.58 -14.12 -9.46
C VAL A 106 11.72 -14.75 -10.25
N ALA A 107 12.72 -13.96 -10.66
CA ALA A 107 13.89 -14.47 -11.37
C ALA A 107 14.66 -15.53 -10.56
N SER A 108 14.81 -15.32 -9.25
CA SER A 108 15.48 -16.27 -8.35
C SER A 108 14.72 -17.59 -8.21
N ILE A 109 13.39 -17.55 -8.15
CA ILE A 109 12.55 -18.76 -8.09
C ILE A 109 12.70 -19.56 -9.38
N VAL A 110 12.62 -18.90 -10.53
CA VAL A 110 12.80 -19.55 -11.84
C VAL A 110 14.20 -20.17 -11.94
N ALA A 111 15.25 -19.43 -11.57
CA ALA A 111 16.61 -19.93 -11.57
C ALA A 111 16.78 -21.14 -10.64
N SER A 112 16.14 -21.12 -9.46
CA SER A 112 16.13 -22.23 -8.52
C SER A 112 15.49 -23.48 -9.13
N VAL A 113 14.30 -23.35 -9.73
CA VAL A 113 13.60 -24.48 -10.37
C VAL A 113 14.45 -25.08 -11.49
N VAL A 114 15.06 -24.25 -12.33
CA VAL A 114 15.95 -24.70 -13.41
C VAL A 114 17.17 -25.44 -12.86
N SER A 115 17.81 -24.88 -11.82
CA SER A 115 18.96 -25.52 -11.16
C SER A 115 18.58 -26.87 -10.56
N SER A 116 17.43 -26.96 -9.89
CA SER A 116 16.92 -28.22 -9.33
C SER A 116 16.65 -29.27 -10.43
N LEU A 117 16.16 -28.85 -11.61
CA LEU A 117 15.93 -29.75 -12.76
C LEU A 117 17.24 -30.41 -13.24
N ILE A 118 18.35 -29.67 -13.21
CA ILE A 118 19.68 -30.17 -13.63
C ILE A 118 20.18 -31.26 -12.67
N VAL A 119 19.86 -31.15 -11.37
CA VAL A 119 20.30 -32.10 -10.34
C VAL A 119 19.42 -33.36 -10.28
N LEU A 120 18.17 -33.28 -10.78
CA LEU A 120 17.19 -34.36 -10.71
C LEU A 120 17.69 -35.74 -11.21
N PRO A 121 18.42 -35.85 -12.35
CA PRO A 121 18.95 -37.14 -12.80
C PRO A 121 19.94 -37.78 -11.81
N GLN A 122 20.71 -36.97 -11.07
CA GLN A 122 21.65 -37.46 -10.08
C GLN A 122 20.90 -38.01 -8.85
N ALA A 123 19.89 -37.27 -8.37
CA ALA A 123 19.04 -37.71 -7.27
C ALA A 123 18.32 -39.02 -7.59
N HIS A 124 17.79 -39.16 -8.81
CA HIS A 124 17.16 -40.40 -9.25
C HIS A 124 18.10 -41.60 -9.20
N ARG A 125 19.36 -41.44 -9.63
CA ARG A 125 20.38 -42.51 -9.58
C ARG A 125 20.68 -42.95 -8.14
N ILE A 126 20.75 -42.01 -7.20
CA ILE A 126 20.96 -42.32 -5.78
C ILE A 126 19.78 -43.12 -5.23
N ILE A 127 18.55 -42.67 -5.50
CA ILE A 127 17.34 -43.38 -5.05
C ILE A 127 17.27 -44.78 -5.66
N LEU A 128 17.57 -44.92 -6.96
CA LEU A 128 17.62 -46.21 -7.64
C LEU A 128 18.62 -47.18 -7.00
N SER A 129 19.77 -46.66 -6.56
CA SER A 129 20.81 -47.47 -5.89
C SER A 129 20.33 -48.08 -4.57
N TYR A 130 19.42 -47.41 -3.85
CA TYR A 130 18.80 -47.94 -2.63
C TYR A 130 17.82 -49.10 -2.91
N PHE A 131 17.21 -49.14 -4.08
CA PHE A 131 16.24 -50.17 -4.46
C PHE A 131 16.87 -51.42 -5.13
N MET A 132 18.20 -51.58 -5.04
CA MET A 132 18.96 -52.75 -5.52
C MET A 132 18.69 -53.13 -6.99
N GLY A 133 18.51 -52.14 -7.88
CA GLY A 133 18.54 -52.34 -9.34
C GLY A 133 17.41 -53.18 -9.92
N ASP A 134 16.38 -53.52 -9.13
CA ASP A 134 15.22 -54.23 -9.64
C ASP A 134 14.40 -53.30 -10.53
N THR A 135 14.43 -53.58 -11.84
CA THR A 135 13.77 -52.80 -12.89
C THR A 135 12.28 -52.59 -12.64
N SER A 136 11.64 -53.51 -11.90
CA SER A 136 10.22 -53.41 -11.53
C SER A 136 9.92 -52.25 -10.58
N LYS A 137 10.92 -51.77 -9.82
CA LYS A 137 10.78 -50.69 -8.83
C LYS A 137 11.17 -49.32 -9.37
N ASN A 138 11.56 -49.22 -10.63
CA ASN A 138 11.92 -47.95 -11.28
C ASN A 138 10.80 -46.91 -11.18
N PHE A 139 9.54 -47.35 -11.35
CA PHE A 139 8.38 -46.47 -11.24
C PHE A 139 8.22 -45.89 -9.83
N ILE A 140 8.40 -46.71 -8.80
CA ILE A 140 8.30 -46.30 -7.40
C ILE A 140 9.46 -45.33 -7.06
N ALA A 141 10.68 -45.66 -7.48
CA ALA A 141 11.84 -44.79 -7.29
C ALA A 141 11.65 -43.42 -7.97
N TRP A 142 11.08 -43.41 -9.18
CA TRP A 142 10.74 -42.18 -9.89
C TRP A 142 9.69 -41.36 -9.14
N LEU A 143 8.61 -42.00 -8.67
CA LEU A 143 7.55 -41.33 -7.91
C LEU A 143 8.09 -40.71 -6.62
N ILE A 144 8.92 -41.45 -5.87
CA ILE A 144 9.60 -40.94 -4.67
C ILE A 144 10.47 -39.73 -5.04
N THR A 145 11.25 -39.82 -6.11
CA THR A 145 12.11 -38.71 -6.58
C THR A 145 11.29 -37.45 -6.86
N VAL A 146 10.15 -37.58 -7.53
CA VAL A 146 9.25 -36.46 -7.84
C VAL A 146 8.67 -35.84 -6.57
N VAL A 147 8.25 -36.65 -5.60
CA VAL A 147 7.71 -36.15 -4.32
C VAL A 147 8.78 -35.34 -3.55
N PHE A 148 9.99 -35.89 -3.42
CA PHE A 148 11.09 -35.18 -2.76
C PHE A 148 11.49 -33.92 -3.52
N PHE A 149 11.43 -33.94 -4.86
CA PHE A 149 11.71 -32.78 -5.69
C PHE A 149 10.70 -31.65 -5.44
N ILE A 150 9.39 -31.94 -5.48
CA ILE A 150 8.34 -30.96 -5.21
C ILE A 150 8.51 -30.38 -3.81
N PHE A 151 8.77 -31.23 -2.83
CA PHE A 151 8.97 -30.79 -1.44
C PHE A 151 10.21 -29.90 -1.31
N GLY A 152 11.33 -30.29 -1.91
CA GLY A 152 12.57 -29.52 -1.88
C GLY A 152 12.43 -28.15 -2.54
N VAL A 153 11.84 -28.10 -3.74
CA VAL A 153 11.58 -26.84 -4.45
C VAL A 153 10.60 -25.96 -3.68
N GLY A 154 9.54 -26.54 -3.11
CA GLY A 154 8.56 -25.81 -2.30
C GLY A 154 9.20 -25.17 -1.07
N LEU A 155 9.98 -25.95 -0.31
CA LEU A 155 10.68 -25.45 0.87
C LEU A 155 11.70 -24.36 0.51
N GLN A 156 12.48 -24.57 -0.54
CA GLN A 156 13.47 -23.59 -1.01
C GLN A 156 12.80 -22.29 -1.47
N SER A 157 11.65 -22.39 -2.16
CA SER A 157 10.86 -21.23 -2.57
C SER A 157 10.36 -20.43 -1.38
N ILE A 158 9.89 -21.09 -0.32
CA ILE A 158 9.47 -20.44 0.93
C ILE A 158 10.64 -19.72 1.60
N ILE A 159 11.80 -20.37 1.70
CA ILE A 159 13.01 -19.81 2.32
C ILE A 159 13.50 -18.57 1.57
N ILE A 160 13.38 -18.54 0.24
CA ILE A 160 13.78 -17.38 -0.57
C ILE A 160 12.71 -16.28 -0.48
N TYR A 161 11.44 -16.64 -0.55
CA TYR A 161 10.34 -15.69 -0.64
C TYR A 161 10.10 -14.91 0.67
N PHE A 162 10.20 -15.57 1.83
CA PHE A 162 9.91 -14.93 3.12
C PHE A 162 10.83 -13.74 3.44
N PRO A 163 12.18 -13.87 3.33
CA PRO A 163 13.09 -12.75 3.56
C PRO A 163 12.85 -11.57 2.62
N LEU A 164 12.59 -11.85 1.34
CA LEU A 164 12.31 -10.83 0.33
C LEU A 164 11.01 -10.07 0.64
N LYS A 165 9.96 -10.80 1.06
CA LYS A 165 8.70 -10.18 1.46
C LYS A 165 8.82 -9.37 2.74
N ALA A 166 9.57 -9.86 3.73
CA ALA A 166 9.81 -9.15 4.98
C ALA A 166 10.58 -7.83 4.75
N LEU A 167 11.58 -7.85 3.86
CA LEU A 167 12.30 -6.64 3.45
C LEU A 167 11.40 -5.60 2.79
N GLY A 168 10.40 -6.04 2.00
CA GLY A 168 9.44 -5.14 1.38
C GLY A 168 8.43 -4.54 2.37
N SER A 169 7.97 -5.32 3.35
CA SER A 169 6.97 -4.84 4.31
C SER A 169 7.50 -3.87 5.35
N ASP A 170 8.80 -3.94 5.68
CA ASP A 170 9.41 -3.03 6.66
C ASP A 170 9.84 -1.69 6.03
N LEU A 171 9.80 -1.58 4.70
CA LEU A 171 10.23 -0.39 3.94
C LEU A 171 9.09 0.58 3.59
N LEU A 172 7.84 0.23 3.93
CA LEU A 172 6.61 0.94 3.58
C LEU A 172 5.80 1.24 4.85
#